data_AF-A0A8B8C1C9-F1
#
_entry.id   AF-A0A8B8C1C9-F1
#
_cell.length_a   1.000
_cell.length_b   1.000
_cell.length_c   1.000
_cell.angle_alpha   90.00
_cell.angle_beta   90.00
_cell.angle_gamma   90.00
#
_symmetry.space_group_name_H-M   'P 1'
#
loop_
_entity.id
_entity.type
_entity.pdbx_description
1 polymer ?
#
loop_
_entity_poly.entity_id
_entity_poly.type
_entity_poly.pdbx_seq_one_letter_code
_entity_poly.pdbx_strand_id
1 'polypeptide(L)'
;MDEEVKVAVQEILKCLQIKDLKTEQAKILKALPERRDCVAILPTGYGKSLPYQIAISVKRSLLRDEGEKIIVCCPLVALMKDQVIRLSTIPGIKATFKGDEEAERVISSGDFDYLFASPESLVGDKDFRQGR
;
A
#
# COMPACT_ATOMS: atom_id res chain seq x y z
N MET A 1 3.02 -15.53 -12.96
CA MET A 1 2.08 -15.10 -11.92
C MET A 1 1.24 -16.32 -11.67
N ASP A 2 1.53 -16.94 -10.54
CA ASP A 2 0.94 -18.21 -10.14
C ASP A 2 -0.58 -18.06 -10.07
N GLU A 3 -1.32 -19.14 -10.32
CA GLU A 3 -2.78 -19.10 -10.41
C GLU A 3 -3.43 -18.56 -9.12
N GLU A 4 -2.83 -18.86 -7.96
CA GLU A 4 -3.26 -18.29 -6.67
C GLU A 4 -3.18 -16.76 -6.65
N VAL A 5 -2.11 -16.16 -7.19
CA VAL A 5 -1.94 -14.70 -7.26
C VAL A 5 -2.99 -14.08 -8.16
N LYS A 6 -3.32 -14.74 -9.28
CA LYS A 6 -4.39 -14.26 -10.17
C LYS A 6 -5.75 -14.28 -9.48
N VAL A 7 -6.07 -15.36 -8.76
CA VAL A 7 -7.34 -15.48 -8.03
C VAL A 7 -7.44 -14.40 -6.96
N ALA A 8 -6.42 -14.24 -6.12
CA ALA A 8 -6.36 -13.22 -5.07
C ALA A 8 -6.57 -11.81 -5.64
N VAL A 9 -5.82 -11.47 -6.69
CA VAL A 9 -5.94 -10.17 -7.37
C VAL A 9 -7.35 -9.96 -7.90
N GLN A 10 -7.96 -10.96 -8.55
CA GLN A 10 -9.29 -10.83 -9.13
C GLN A 10 -10.39 -10.62 -8.09
N GLU A 11 -10.30 -11.26 -6.92
CA GLU A 11 -11.23 -11.03 -5.81
C GLU A 11 -11.16 -9.59 -5.32
N ILE A 12 -9.94 -9.06 -5.15
CA ILE A 12 -9.73 -7.69 -4.69
C ILE A 12 -10.23 -6.68 -5.74
N LEU A 13 -9.93 -6.92 -7.02
CA LEU A 13 -10.40 -6.05 -8.10
C LEU A 13 -11.93 -5.97 -8.14
N LYS A 14 -12.64 -7.08 -7.89
CA LYS A 14 -14.11 -7.07 -7.76
C LYS A 14 -14.59 -6.19 -6.60
N CYS A 15 -13.95 -6.27 -5.43
CA CYS A 15 -14.27 -5.40 -4.29
C CYS A 15 -14.08 -3.91 -4.64
N LEU A 16 -13.11 -3.60 -5.50
CA LEU A 16 -12.80 -2.24 -5.95
C LEU A 16 -13.59 -1.80 -7.20
N GLN A 17 -14.48 -2.64 -7.73
CA GLN A 17 -15.21 -2.41 -8.98
C GLN A 17 -14.27 -2.12 -10.17
N ILE A 18 -13.07 -2.69 -10.17
CA ILE A 18 -12.10 -2.61 -11.25
C ILE A 18 -12.21 -3.90 -12.06
N LYS A 19 -12.36 -3.78 -13.38
CA LYS A 19 -12.54 -4.95 -14.24
C LYS A 19 -11.27 -5.79 -14.32
N ASP A 20 -10.16 -5.17 -14.71
CA ASP A 20 -8.88 -5.84 -14.93
C ASP A 20 -7.72 -4.89 -14.64
N LEU A 21 -6.58 -5.47 -14.27
CA LEU A 21 -5.31 -4.74 -14.25
C LEU A 21 -4.85 -4.46 -15.68
N LYS A 22 -4.28 -3.27 -15.89
CA LYS A 22 -3.52 -2.99 -17.12
C LYS A 22 -2.24 -3.82 -17.14
N THR A 23 -1.71 -4.07 -18.33
CA THR A 23 -0.50 -4.88 -18.55
C THR A 23 0.66 -4.48 -17.64
N GLU A 24 0.96 -3.19 -17.54
CA GLU A 24 2.09 -2.72 -16.73
C GLU A 24 1.81 -2.80 -15.22
N GLN A 25 0.55 -2.62 -14.79
CA GLN A 25 0.17 -2.80 -13.37
C GLN A 25 0.36 -4.26 -12.93
N ALA A 26 -0.02 -5.21 -13.80
CA ALA A 26 0.20 -6.64 -13.54
C ALA A 26 1.69 -6.99 -13.49
N LYS A 27 2.54 -6.35 -14.31
CA LYS A 27 4.01 -6.55 -14.22
C LYS A 27 4.58 -6.04 -12.90
N ILE A 28 4.12 -4.89 -12.41
CA ILE A 28 4.57 -4.34 -11.12
C ILE A 28 4.20 -5.29 -9.99
N LEU A 29 2.97 -5.78 -9.95
CA LEU A 29 2.50 -6.69 -8.89
C LEU A 29 3.24 -8.03 -8.86
N LYS A 30 3.76 -8.51 -10.00
CA LYS A 30 4.58 -9.73 -10.04
C LYS A 30 5.89 -9.59 -9.25
N ALA A 31 6.42 -8.38 -9.09
CA ALA A 31 7.63 -8.16 -8.31
C ALA A 31 7.42 -8.38 -6.80
N LEU A 32 6.17 -8.30 -6.33
CA LEU A 32 5.80 -8.36 -4.92
C LEU A 32 6.04 -9.74 -4.27
N PRO A 33 5.53 -10.87 -4.80
CA PRO A 33 5.83 -12.19 -4.24
C PRO A 33 7.29 -12.57 -4.44
N GLU A 34 7.93 -12.08 -5.51
CA GLU A 34 9.34 -12.35 -5.80
C GLU A 34 10.32 -11.52 -4.93
N ARG A 35 9.80 -10.61 -4.10
CA ARG A 35 10.60 -9.68 -3.26
C ARG A 35 11.69 -8.95 -4.06
N ARG A 36 11.35 -8.54 -5.28
CA ARG A 36 12.27 -7.79 -6.16
C ARG A 36 11.90 -6.32 -6.21
N ASP A 37 12.91 -5.48 -6.31
CA ASP A 37 12.73 -4.06 -6.57
C ASP A 37 12.15 -3.84 -7.97
N CYS A 38 11.29 -2.83 -8.09
CA CYS A 38 10.64 -2.47 -9.35
C CYS A 38 10.65 -0.95 -9.52
N VAL A 39 11.21 -0.49 -10.64
CA VAL A 39 11.06 0.89 -11.11
C VAL A 39 10.04 0.89 -12.24
N ALA A 40 8.94 1.62 -12.06
CA ALA A 40 7.86 1.70 -13.02
C ALA A 40 7.70 3.12 -13.57
N ILE A 41 7.68 3.25 -14.90
CA ILE A 41 7.45 4.51 -15.59
C ILE A 41 6.09 4.43 -16.27
N LEU A 42 5.11 5.16 -15.73
CA LEU A 42 3.72 5.13 -16.19
C LEU A 42 3.21 6.56 -16.39
N PRO A 43 2.39 6.83 -17.42
CA PRO A 43 1.82 8.16 -17.62
C PRO A 43 0.82 8.52 -16.50
N THR A 44 0.59 9.82 -16.32
CA THR A 44 -0.46 10.31 -15.42
C THR A 44 -1.82 9.72 -15.81
N GLY A 45 -2.67 9.42 -14.83
CA GLY A 45 -3.96 8.77 -15.06
C GLY A 45 -3.88 7.27 -15.40
N TYR A 46 -2.69 6.69 -15.57
CA TYR A 46 -2.57 5.26 -15.85
C TYR A 46 -3.07 4.38 -14.68
N GLY A 47 -3.10 4.93 -13.46
CA GLY A 47 -3.43 4.19 -12.24
C GLY A 47 -2.20 3.59 -11.58
N LYS A 48 -1.07 4.31 -11.56
CA LYS A 48 0.19 3.87 -10.93
C LYS A 48 0.05 3.52 -9.44
N SER A 49 -0.98 4.02 -8.78
CA SER A 49 -1.25 3.76 -7.37
C SER A 49 -1.84 2.38 -7.09
N LEU A 50 -2.58 1.83 -8.06
CA LEU A 50 -3.35 0.60 -7.86
C LEU A 50 -2.47 -0.60 -7.42
N PRO A 51 -1.30 -0.86 -8.03
CA PRO A 51 -0.42 -1.96 -7.61
C PRO A 51 -0.07 -1.96 -6.12
N TYR A 52 0.35 -0.82 -5.56
CA TYR A 52 0.67 -0.79 -4.12
C TYR A 52 -0.58 -0.78 -3.25
N GLN A 53 -1.70 -0.20 -3.72
CA GLN A 53 -2.97 -0.15 -2.97
C GLN A 53 -3.62 -1.52 -2.76
N ILE A 54 -3.37 -2.48 -3.66
CA ILE A 54 -3.86 -3.86 -3.49
C ILE A 54 -2.80 -4.82 -2.97
N ALA A 55 -1.57 -4.34 -2.77
CA ALA A 55 -0.44 -5.15 -2.36
C ALA A 55 -0.70 -5.88 -1.03
N ILE A 56 -1.30 -5.21 -0.03
CA ILE A 56 -1.56 -5.85 1.27
C ILE A 56 -2.54 -7.02 1.12
N SER A 57 -3.60 -6.83 0.33
CA SER A 57 -4.63 -7.86 0.16
C SER A 57 -4.07 -9.05 -0.61
N VAL A 58 -3.23 -8.80 -1.62
CA VAL A 58 -2.49 -9.86 -2.33
C VAL A 58 -1.54 -10.59 -1.37
N LYS A 59 -0.82 -9.87 -0.51
CA LYS A 59 0.10 -10.45 0.48
C LYS A 59 -0.63 -11.31 1.51
N ARG A 60 -1.73 -10.82 2.08
CA ARG A 60 -2.58 -11.57 3.02
C ARG A 60 -3.10 -12.87 2.41
N SER A 61 -3.60 -12.79 1.17
CA SER A 61 -4.15 -13.95 0.48
C SER A 61 -3.09 -15.02 0.16
N LEU A 62 -1.90 -14.60 -0.30
CA LEU A 62 -0.86 -15.52 -0.77
C LEU A 62 0.07 -16.03 0.31
N LEU A 63 0.54 -15.13 1.17
CA LEU A 63 1.56 -15.45 2.15
C LEU A 63 0.97 -15.92 3.48
N ARG A 64 -0.37 -15.81 3.65
CA ARG A 64 -1.07 -16.06 4.92
C ARG A 64 -0.44 -15.28 6.08
N ASP A 65 0.14 -14.14 5.75
CA ASP A 65 0.83 -13.26 6.69
C ASP A 65 -0.04 -12.01 6.89
N GLU A 66 -0.54 -11.85 8.10
CA GLU A 66 -1.34 -10.69 8.50
C GLU A 66 -0.49 -9.54 9.04
N GLY A 67 0.82 -9.77 9.26
CA GLY A 67 1.72 -8.83 9.93
C GLY A 67 2.50 -7.90 8.99
N GLU A 68 2.52 -8.15 7.68
CA GLU A 68 3.18 -7.26 6.73
C GLU A 68 2.46 -5.90 6.65
N LYS A 69 3.23 -4.83 6.41
CA LYS A 69 2.75 -3.45 6.31
C LYS A 69 3.33 -2.78 5.08
N ILE A 70 2.58 -1.87 4.48
CA ILE A 70 3.03 -1.09 3.32
C ILE A 70 3.34 0.33 3.76
N ILE A 71 4.59 0.75 3.55
CA ILE A 71 5.00 2.15 3.73
C ILE A 71 5.01 2.83 2.37
N VAL A 72 4.30 3.96 2.26
CA VAL A 72 4.24 4.78 1.06
C VAL A 72 4.91 6.12 1.34
N CYS A 73 6.06 6.34 0.72
CA CYS A 73 6.77 7.60 0.80
C CYS A 73 6.18 8.61 -0.21
N CYS A 74 5.67 9.75 0.26
CA CYS A 74 5.04 10.78 -0.58
C CYS A 74 5.38 12.19 -0.08
N PRO A 75 5.80 13.12 -0.95
CA PRO A 75 6.24 14.46 -0.51
C PRO A 75 5.10 15.41 -0.12
N LEU A 76 3.85 15.15 -0.53
CA LEU A 76 2.76 16.09 -0.37
C LEU A 76 1.70 15.56 0.61
N VAL A 77 1.53 16.26 1.74
CA VAL A 77 0.53 15.92 2.78
C VAL A 77 -0.89 15.85 2.22
N ALA A 78 -1.26 16.78 1.33
CA ALA A 78 -2.57 16.75 0.68
C ALA A 78 -2.81 15.43 -0.08
N LEU A 79 -1.81 14.97 -0.85
CA LEU A 79 -1.91 13.70 -1.57
C LEU A 79 -1.98 12.52 -0.60
N MET A 80 -1.21 12.54 0.49
CA MET A 80 -1.26 11.48 1.51
C MET A 80 -2.68 11.34 2.09
N LYS A 81 -3.31 12.45 2.46
CA LYS A 81 -4.68 12.48 3.00
C LYS A 81 -5.69 11.91 2.00
N ASP A 82 -5.60 12.32 0.73
CA ASP A 82 -6.48 11.79 -0.33
C ASP A 82 -6.33 10.28 -0.51
N GLN A 83 -5.10 9.75 -0.42
CA GLN A 83 -4.86 8.31 -0.53
C GLN A 83 -5.37 7.53 0.69
N VAL A 84 -5.18 8.07 1.89
CA VAL A 84 -5.70 7.47 3.14
C VAL A 84 -7.22 7.38 3.07
N ILE A 85 -7.91 8.48 2.74
CA ILE A 85 -9.38 8.48 2.61
C ILE A 85 -9.83 7.40 1.64
N ARG A 86 -9.19 7.33 0.46
CA ARG A 86 -9.54 6.34 -0.56
C ARG A 86 -9.29 4.91 -0.10
N LEU A 87 -8.19 4.62 0.58
CA LEU A 87 -7.90 3.28 1.08
C LEU A 87 -8.83 2.87 2.23
N SER A 88 -9.18 3.81 3.11
CA SER A 88 -10.12 3.56 4.22
C SER A 88 -11.55 3.26 3.77
N THR A 89 -11.91 3.52 2.50
CA THR A 89 -13.18 3.05 1.92
C THR A 89 -13.19 1.55 1.62
N ILE A 90 -12.04 0.89 1.62
CA ILE A 90 -11.91 -0.53 1.31
C ILE A 90 -12.10 -1.31 2.62
N PRO A 91 -13.12 -2.17 2.73
CA PRO A 91 -13.38 -2.93 3.95
C PRO A 91 -12.16 -3.76 4.38
N GLY A 92 -11.79 -3.66 5.65
CA GLY A 92 -10.67 -4.41 6.22
C GLY A 92 -9.28 -3.84 5.91
N ILE A 93 -9.17 -2.69 5.23
CA ILE A 93 -7.90 -1.98 5.05
C ILE A 93 -7.82 -0.82 6.04
N LYS A 94 -6.74 -0.79 6.83
CA LYS A 94 -6.41 0.31 7.75
C LYS A 94 -5.30 1.18 7.15
N ALA A 95 -5.60 2.43 6.84
CA ALA A 95 -4.61 3.38 6.33
C ALA A 95 -4.48 4.59 7.26
N THR A 96 -3.26 5.04 7.48
CA THR A 96 -2.95 6.28 8.21
C THR A 96 -1.81 7.04 7.54
N PHE A 97 -1.59 8.29 7.94
CA PHE A 97 -0.44 9.07 7.50
C PHE A 97 0.29 9.67 8.70
N LYS A 98 1.62 9.71 8.67
CA LYS A 98 2.42 10.36 9.72
C LYS A 98 2.35 11.88 9.55
N GLY A 99 1.82 12.58 10.56
CA GLY A 99 1.71 14.04 10.51
C GLY A 99 0.77 14.70 11.53
N ASP A 100 0.02 13.93 12.31
CA ASP A 100 -0.77 14.46 13.44
C ASP A 100 -0.77 13.50 14.65
N GLU A 101 -1.23 14.01 15.81
CA GLU A 101 -1.20 13.28 17.08
C GLU A 101 -2.08 12.02 17.11
N GLU A 102 -3.19 12.01 16.36
CA GLU A 102 -4.08 10.86 16.29
C GLU A 102 -3.41 9.72 15.52
N ALA A 103 -2.76 10.05 14.40
CA ALA A 103 -2.00 9.09 13.62
C ALA A 103 -0.85 8.48 14.41
N GLU A 104 -0.13 9.25 15.24
CA GLU A 104 0.97 8.72 16.06
C GLU A 104 0.51 7.60 17.00
N ARG A 105 -0.70 7.68 17.56
CA ARG A 105 -1.25 6.61 18.40
C ARG A 105 -1.49 5.33 17.61
N VAL A 106 -2.05 5.45 16.40
CA VAL A 106 -2.29 4.32 15.48
C VAL A 106 -0.97 3.71 15.00
N ILE A 107 0.03 4.56 14.73
CA ILE A 107 1.37 4.12 14.33
C ILE A 107 2.04 3.35 15.47
N SER A 108 1.98 3.89 16.70
CA SER A 108 2.58 3.28 17.89
C SER A 108 1.92 1.96 18.28
N SER A 109 0.60 1.82 18.13
CA SER A 109 -0.10 0.56 18.35
C SER A 109 0.20 -0.48 17.26
N GLY A 110 0.69 -0.01 16.10
CA GLY A 110 0.91 -0.83 14.93
C GLY A 110 -0.37 -1.26 14.22
N ASP A 111 -1.53 -0.67 14.55
CA ASP A 111 -2.83 -1.06 14.02
C ASP A 111 -3.14 -0.41 12.65
N PHE A 112 -2.26 -0.66 11.67
CA PHE A 112 -2.39 -0.15 10.31
C PHE A 112 -1.78 -1.09 9.27
N ASP A 113 -2.33 -1.04 8.05
CA ASP A 113 -1.87 -1.76 6.87
C ASP A 113 -1.01 -0.86 5.98
N TYR A 114 -1.42 0.40 5.85
CA TYR A 114 -0.76 1.42 5.06
C TYR A 114 -0.34 2.60 5.93
N LEU A 115 0.94 2.97 5.83
CA LEU A 115 1.47 4.20 6.40
C LEU A 115 1.98 5.12 5.28
N PHE A 116 1.35 6.27 5.14
CA PHE A 116 1.85 7.34 4.28
C PHE A 116 2.75 8.27 5.10
N ALA A 117 3.93 8.58 4.59
CA ALA A 117 4.86 9.48 5.28
C ALA A 117 5.69 10.27 4.28
N SER A 118 6.12 11.46 4.70
CA SER A 118 7.06 12.25 3.91
C SER A 118 8.48 11.68 4.03
N PRO A 119 9.36 11.92 3.03
CA PRO A 119 10.77 11.52 3.12
C PRO A 119 11.45 12.05 4.40
N GLU A 120 11.16 13.29 4.77
CA GLU A 120 11.72 13.96 5.95
C GLU A 120 11.27 13.27 7.24
N SER A 121 10.00 12.85 7.30
CA SER A 121 9.45 12.15 8.46
C SER A 121 10.07 10.75 8.63
N LEU A 122 10.23 10.01 7.53
CA LEU A 122 10.84 8.66 7.56
C LEU A 122 12.32 8.68 7.94
N VAL A 123 13.06 9.71 7.53
CA VAL A 123 14.52 9.79 7.76
C VAL A 123 14.86 10.57 9.04
N GLY A 124 14.12 11.63 9.33
CA GLY A 124 14.38 12.55 10.44
C GLY A 124 13.97 12.00 11.80
N ASP A 125 12.94 11.16 11.85
CA ASP A 125 12.45 10.56 13.08
C ASP A 125 13.33 9.35 13.47
N LYS A 126 14.03 9.46 14.61
CA LYS A 126 14.89 8.38 15.12
C LYS A 126 14.09 7.26 15.77
N ASP A 127 12.99 7.59 16.43
CA ASP A 127 12.20 6.62 17.18
C ASP A 127 11.48 5.71 16.19
N PHE A 128 10.88 6.29 15.14
CA PHE A 128 10.29 5.54 14.04
C PHE A 128 11.29 4.57 13.38
N ARG A 129 12.51 5.02 13.07
CA ARG A 129 13.53 4.18 12.43
C ARG A 129 14.08 3.07 13.33
N GLN A 130 14.03 3.27 14.64
CA GLN A 130 14.47 2.29 15.62
C GLN A 130 13.35 1.35 16.06
N GLY A 131 12.12 1.55 15.54
CA GLY A 131 10.95 0.76 15.91
C GLY A 131 10.57 0.93 17.39
N ARG A 132 10.79 2.14 17.93
CA ARG A 132 10.50 2.49 19.32
C ARG A 132 9.18 3.23 19.45
#